data_AF-A0A8H5P1R9-F1
#
_entry.id   AF-A0A8H5P1R9-F1
#
_cell.length_a   1.000
_cell.length_b   1.000
_cell.length_c   1.000
_cell.angle_alpha   90.00
_cell.angle_beta   90.00
_cell.angle_gamma   90.00
#
_symmetry.space_group_name_H-M   'P 1'
#
loop_
_entity.id
_entity.type
_entity.pdbx_description
1 polymer ?
#
loop_
_entity_poly.entity_id
_entity_poly.type
_entity_poly.pdbx_seq_one_letter_code
_entity_poly.pdbx_strand_id
1 'polypeptide(L)'
;MRPRLVENVTVIASVHATHKDDIEYRPLRPTSPTNGDDLQPFTAYGCLRRSSCTRGRSKWLSRFLAAFAGACLILIAFFLMTFVIERYAVHTFETSGFALADPIEKYGDSIESAKRWVKVLSPQVTPVMVHSHNDYLRPRPLFSALSVGCASVEADVWLSKNGEDLLVGHHWWNLTPERTLNSLYIEPLLEILDSFNSPRSSGELEGQGHRAGVFASHPNKTLILFIDVKDDSEKTWPVVLKHLEPLRQKGYLSYHQNTGSTPADQSFHSGPLTVVGTGGIGKRRDVNIGSDLQKWRQYHDVFLDASLDLLSHPGFCERNDTLCHEVEENEFYTASVSLFRAIGTVIPYFSKSQQEKLADQIQLAKKLNLKSRYWELPGWPVSRRNYVWRTLHREGIDLINADDIVSATTKQWHSNYAIEGAWVLGIASCLFSFLFTVMWLGKRMVFRMVTV
;
A
#
# COMPACT_ATOMS: atom_id res chain seq x y z
N MET A 1 71.89 30.71 -26.59
CA MET A 1 71.75 30.32 -28.00
C MET A 1 70.38 29.65 -28.20
N ARG A 2 69.74 29.86 -29.36
CA ARG A 2 68.70 28.99 -29.98
C ARG A 2 69.42 27.87 -30.80
N PRO A 3 68.80 26.79 -31.33
CA PRO A 3 67.41 26.60 -31.84
C PRO A 3 66.59 25.52 -31.08
N ARG A 4 65.24 25.34 -31.17
CA ARG A 4 64.24 25.29 -32.29
C ARG A 4 64.34 24.01 -33.15
N LEU A 5 63.29 23.40 -33.74
CA LEU A 5 61.80 23.54 -33.82
C LEU A 5 61.21 22.12 -34.16
N VAL A 6 59.90 21.80 -34.27
CA VAL A 6 58.68 22.62 -34.10
C VAL A 6 58.00 22.38 -32.73
N GLU A 7 56.94 21.60 -32.48
CA GLU A 7 55.90 20.87 -33.26
C GLU A 7 54.60 20.82 -32.41
N ASN A 8 53.56 20.09 -32.84
CA ASN A 8 52.24 20.73 -32.95
C ASN A 8 51.01 19.87 -32.55
N VAL A 9 50.20 20.38 -31.61
CA VAL A 9 48.73 20.20 -31.57
C VAL A 9 48.09 21.52 -31.12
N THR A 10 47.08 21.97 -31.86
CA THR A 10 46.51 23.33 -31.75
C THR A 10 45.20 23.34 -30.95
N VAL A 11 45.03 24.36 -30.11
CA VAL A 11 43.76 24.67 -29.43
C VAL A 11 42.86 25.52 -30.32
N ILE A 12 41.58 25.16 -30.44
CA ILE A 12 40.51 26.09 -30.82
C ILE A 12 39.33 25.88 -29.88
N ALA A 13 38.81 26.98 -29.33
CA ALA A 13 37.58 27.01 -28.54
C ALA A 13 36.41 27.51 -29.40
N SER A 14 35.18 27.05 -29.12
CA SER A 14 33.98 27.86 -29.33
C SER A 14 32.80 27.38 -28.48
N VAL A 15 32.03 28.35 -28.02
CA VAL A 15 30.79 28.22 -27.24
C VAL A 15 29.66 27.67 -28.11
N HIS A 16 28.75 26.88 -27.54
CA HIS A 16 27.38 26.77 -28.07
C HIS A 16 26.34 26.75 -26.96
N ALA A 17 25.21 27.42 -27.22
CA ALA A 17 24.14 27.68 -26.27
C ALA A 17 22.81 27.02 -26.69
N THR A 18 21.80 27.28 -25.86
CA THR A 18 20.43 26.75 -25.82
C THR A 18 19.55 26.88 -27.07
N HIS A 19 18.39 26.21 -26.97
CA HIS A 19 17.15 26.28 -27.78
C HIS A 19 17.03 25.43 -29.05
N LYS A 20 15.93 24.67 -29.08
CA LYS A 20 15.23 24.23 -30.29
C LYS A 20 13.76 23.96 -29.96
N ASP A 21 12.91 24.91 -30.36
CA ASP A 21 11.47 24.73 -30.44
C ASP A 21 11.06 24.24 -31.85
N ASP A 22 9.81 23.82 -31.94
CA ASP A 22 8.88 23.88 -33.08
C ASP A 22 9.32 23.41 -34.49
N ILE A 23 8.54 22.45 -35.01
CA ILE A 23 8.44 22.16 -36.45
C ILE A 23 7.00 22.46 -36.90
N GLU A 24 6.80 23.67 -37.44
CA GLU A 24 5.59 24.05 -38.18
C GLU A 24 5.71 23.56 -39.63
N TYR A 25 4.69 22.88 -40.16
CA TYR A 25 4.70 22.34 -41.53
C TYR A 25 3.96 23.27 -42.51
N ARG A 26 4.69 23.92 -43.42
CA ARG A 26 4.13 24.65 -44.57
C ARG A 26 4.62 24.07 -45.91
N PRO A 27 3.73 23.79 -46.87
CA PRO A 27 4.12 23.44 -48.24
C PRO A 27 4.39 24.67 -49.12
N LEU A 28 5.21 24.47 -50.15
CA LEU A 28 5.77 25.50 -51.03
C LEU A 28 4.82 25.92 -52.18
N ARG A 29 5.02 27.15 -52.68
CA ARG A 29 4.62 27.63 -54.03
C ARG A 29 5.88 27.75 -54.90
N PRO A 30 5.79 27.57 -56.23
CA PRO A 30 5.35 28.62 -57.17
C PRO A 30 4.03 28.21 -57.90
N THR A 31 3.56 28.70 -59.05
CA THR A 31 4.05 29.65 -60.10
C THR A 31 2.85 30.34 -60.79
N SER A 32 3.11 31.35 -61.63
CA SER A 32 2.18 31.95 -62.63
C SER A 32 3.01 32.31 -63.89
N PRO A 33 2.48 32.96 -64.97
CA PRO A 33 1.09 33.12 -65.43
C PRO A 33 0.91 32.82 -66.96
N THR A 34 -0.33 32.84 -67.47
CA THR A 34 -0.63 33.33 -68.84
C THR A 34 -2.03 33.97 -68.89
N ASN A 35 -2.14 35.07 -69.64
CA ASN A 35 -3.41 35.76 -69.93
C ASN A 35 -4.06 35.20 -71.20
N GLY A 36 -5.36 35.45 -71.38
CA GLY A 36 -6.10 35.23 -72.62
C GLY A 36 -7.57 35.61 -72.42
N ASP A 37 -7.96 36.76 -72.97
CA ASP A 37 -9.34 37.26 -72.92
C ASP A 37 -10.30 36.39 -73.72
N ASP A 38 -11.58 36.31 -73.32
CA ASP A 38 -12.67 36.78 -74.20
C ASP A 38 -14.08 36.81 -73.55
N LEU A 39 -14.78 37.91 -73.87
CA LEU A 39 -16.23 38.07 -74.10
C LEU A 39 -17.29 37.45 -73.14
N GLN A 40 -17.91 38.35 -72.36
CA GLN A 40 -19.37 38.36 -72.12
C GLN A 40 -20.14 38.84 -73.38
N PRO A 41 -21.50 38.77 -73.46
CA PRO A 41 -22.49 38.49 -72.40
C PRO A 41 -23.58 37.45 -72.76
N PHE A 42 -24.41 37.04 -71.78
CA PHE A 42 -25.87 37.14 -71.87
C PHE A 42 -26.55 36.98 -70.51
N THR A 43 -27.76 37.54 -70.39
CA THR A 43 -28.48 37.83 -69.15
C THR A 43 -29.36 36.68 -68.63
N ALA A 44 -29.40 36.49 -67.30
CA ALA A 44 -30.59 36.01 -66.59
C ALA A 44 -30.58 36.46 -65.12
N TYR A 45 -31.66 37.09 -64.67
CA TYR A 45 -31.88 37.48 -63.28
C TYR A 45 -32.16 36.24 -62.41
N GLY A 46 -31.69 36.22 -61.15
CA GLY A 46 -31.91 35.07 -60.26
C GLY A 46 -31.35 35.21 -58.84
N CYS A 47 -31.67 36.30 -58.12
CA CYS A 47 -31.23 36.46 -56.73
C CYS A 47 -32.02 35.55 -55.78
N LEU A 48 -31.41 34.44 -55.31
CA LEU A 48 -31.92 33.67 -54.16
C LEU A 48 -30.84 33.40 -53.09
N ARG A 49 -30.89 34.28 -52.09
CA ARG A 49 -30.16 34.31 -50.81
C ARG A 49 -30.16 32.95 -50.09
N ARG A 50 -29.01 32.25 -50.05
CA ARG A 50 -28.84 30.97 -49.34
C ARG A 50 -27.90 31.08 -48.13
N SER A 51 -28.36 31.69 -47.04
CA SER A 51 -27.54 31.99 -45.84
C SER A 51 -28.11 31.49 -44.51
N SER A 52 -28.97 30.46 -44.50
CA SER A 52 -29.61 29.91 -43.29
C SER A 52 -29.11 28.53 -42.82
N CYS A 53 -28.68 27.63 -43.72
CA CYS A 53 -28.48 26.21 -43.37
C CYS A 53 -27.27 25.90 -42.46
N THR A 54 -26.25 26.76 -42.36
CA THR A 54 -25.09 26.53 -41.48
C THR A 54 -25.36 26.87 -40.03
N ARG A 55 -26.23 27.86 -39.76
CA ARG A 55 -26.48 28.41 -38.41
C ARG A 55 -27.34 27.49 -37.53
N GLY A 56 -28.14 26.61 -38.13
CA GLY A 56 -28.92 25.59 -37.42
C GLY A 56 -28.07 24.43 -36.89
N ARG A 57 -27.18 23.89 -37.74
CA ARG A 57 -26.32 22.73 -37.42
C ARG A 57 -25.40 22.99 -36.22
N SER A 58 -24.80 24.19 -36.15
CA SER A 58 -23.96 24.63 -35.04
C SER A 58 -24.71 24.68 -33.69
N LYS A 59 -25.92 25.25 -33.66
CA LYS A 59 -26.74 25.36 -32.44
C LYS A 59 -27.13 23.99 -31.87
N TRP A 60 -27.42 23.01 -32.73
CA TRP A 60 -27.77 21.66 -32.30
C TRP A 60 -26.56 20.83 -31.88
N LEU A 61 -25.39 21.00 -32.52
CA LEU A 61 -24.13 20.40 -32.03
C LEU A 61 -23.78 20.92 -30.63
N SER A 62 -23.93 22.22 -30.38
CA SER A 62 -23.76 22.83 -29.05
C SER A 62 -24.73 22.22 -28.01
N ARG A 63 -26.01 22.02 -28.35
CA ARG A 63 -26.99 21.37 -27.46
C ARG A 63 -26.67 19.89 -27.19
N PHE A 64 -26.17 19.16 -28.20
CA PHE A 64 -25.74 17.77 -28.05
C PHE A 64 -24.51 17.66 -27.13
N LEU A 65 -23.50 18.51 -27.34
CA LEU A 65 -22.33 18.61 -26.47
C LEU A 65 -22.71 18.98 -25.03
N ALA A 66 -23.66 19.89 -24.83
CA ALA A 66 -24.18 20.23 -23.51
C ALA A 66 -24.90 19.06 -22.82
N ALA A 67 -25.72 18.30 -23.56
CA ALA A 67 -26.40 17.12 -23.01
C ALA A 67 -25.41 15.98 -22.67
N PHE A 68 -24.42 15.74 -23.53
CA PHE A 68 -23.35 14.78 -23.26
C PHE A 68 -22.49 15.19 -22.07
N ALA A 69 -22.08 16.46 -21.99
CA ALA A 69 -21.36 17.00 -20.84
C ALA A 69 -22.18 16.88 -19.55
N GLY A 70 -23.49 17.15 -19.59
CA GLY A 70 -24.40 16.97 -18.45
C GLY A 70 -24.48 15.51 -17.98
N ALA A 71 -24.56 14.55 -18.90
CA ALA A 71 -24.55 13.13 -18.56
C ALA A 71 -23.19 12.67 -17.99
N CYS A 72 -22.08 13.13 -18.57
CA CYS A 72 -20.74 12.92 -18.01
C CYS A 72 -20.60 13.53 -16.60
N LEU A 73 -21.13 14.73 -16.36
CA LEU A 73 -21.15 15.35 -15.04
C LEU A 73 -22.00 14.56 -14.04
N ILE A 74 -23.13 13.97 -14.44
CA ILE A 74 -23.91 13.08 -13.56
C ILE A 74 -23.14 11.80 -13.24
N LEU A 75 -22.48 11.19 -14.23
CA LEU A 75 -21.63 10.00 -14.01
C LEU A 75 -20.42 10.32 -13.13
N ILE A 76 -19.77 11.47 -13.33
CA ILE A 76 -18.67 11.95 -12.48
C ILE A 76 -19.17 12.28 -11.08
N ALA A 77 -20.32 12.92 -10.92
CA ALA A 77 -20.89 13.23 -9.61
C ALA A 77 -21.31 11.96 -8.85
N PHE A 78 -21.91 10.99 -9.53
CA PHE A 78 -22.20 9.67 -8.96
C PHE A 78 -20.92 8.94 -8.56
N PHE A 79 -19.90 8.96 -9.43
CA PHE A 79 -18.59 8.36 -9.16
C PHE A 79 -17.90 9.04 -7.97
N LEU A 80 -17.87 10.37 -7.93
CA LEU A 80 -17.33 11.12 -6.80
C LEU A 80 -18.12 10.83 -5.52
N MET A 81 -19.45 10.74 -5.57
CA MET A 81 -20.24 10.43 -4.38
C MET A 81 -19.91 9.03 -3.84
N THR A 82 -19.95 7.99 -4.68
CA THR A 82 -19.80 6.58 -4.25
C THR A 82 -18.35 6.12 -4.06
N PHE A 83 -17.41 6.59 -4.87
CA PHE A 83 -16.01 6.14 -4.80
C PHE A 83 -15.08 7.08 -4.02
N VAL A 84 -15.48 8.34 -3.78
CA VAL A 84 -14.65 9.34 -3.08
C VAL A 84 -15.31 9.85 -1.80
N ILE A 85 -16.51 10.43 -1.87
CA ILE A 85 -17.17 11.06 -0.73
C ILE A 85 -17.64 10.01 0.28
N GLU A 86 -18.30 8.93 -0.17
CA GLU A 86 -18.72 7.83 0.69
C GLU A 86 -17.51 7.15 1.34
N ARG A 87 -16.43 6.89 0.58
CA ARG A 87 -15.19 6.33 1.12
C ARG A 87 -14.56 7.24 2.18
N TYR A 88 -14.51 8.55 1.93
CA TYR A 88 -13.99 9.52 2.89
C TYR A 88 -14.89 9.62 4.14
N ALA A 89 -16.21 9.62 3.96
CA ALA A 89 -17.19 9.68 5.04
C ALA A 89 -17.18 8.41 5.91
N VAL A 90 -17.10 7.22 5.30
CA VAL A 90 -16.98 5.93 6.01
C VAL A 90 -15.65 5.86 6.76
N HIS A 91 -14.53 6.21 6.13
CA HIS A 91 -13.22 6.28 6.81
C HIS A 91 -13.24 7.27 7.99
N THR A 92 -13.88 8.43 7.80
CA THR A 92 -14.06 9.44 8.86
C THR A 92 -14.98 8.93 9.96
N PHE A 93 -16.03 8.17 9.64
CA PHE A 93 -16.97 7.60 10.61
C PHE A 93 -16.36 6.45 11.42
N GLU A 94 -15.63 5.53 10.76
CA GLU A 94 -14.90 4.43 11.40
C GLU A 94 -13.80 4.97 12.34
N THR A 95 -13.10 6.04 11.93
CA THR A 95 -12.16 6.76 12.82
C THR A 95 -12.86 7.61 13.89
N SER A 96 -14.09 8.07 13.67
CA SER A 96 -14.91 8.77 14.67
C SER A 96 -15.46 7.85 15.76
N GLY A 97 -15.78 6.59 15.43
CA GLY A 97 -16.17 5.58 16.43
C GLY A 97 -15.08 5.35 17.49
N PHE A 98 -13.82 5.59 17.11
CA PHE A 98 -12.65 5.58 17.99
C PHE A 98 -12.54 6.81 18.90
N ALA A 99 -12.93 7.98 18.41
CA ALA A 99 -12.76 9.26 19.10
C ALA A 99 -13.60 9.38 20.40
N LEU A 100 -14.54 8.46 20.64
CA LEU A 100 -15.35 8.38 21.85
C LEU A 100 -14.63 7.74 23.06
N ALA A 101 -13.61 6.90 22.84
CA ALA A 101 -12.84 6.28 23.93
C ALA A 101 -11.62 7.13 24.35
N ASP A 102 -11.07 7.90 23.40
CA ASP A 102 -9.93 8.76 23.62
C ASP A 102 -9.96 9.94 22.62
N PRO A 103 -10.45 11.13 23.04
CA PRO A 103 -10.56 12.27 22.15
C PRO A 103 -9.19 12.67 21.60
N ILE A 104 -9.14 13.04 20.32
CA ILE A 104 -7.91 13.40 19.62
C ILE A 104 -7.48 14.80 20.06
N GLU A 105 -6.87 14.90 21.23
CA GLU A 105 -6.07 16.06 21.60
C GLU A 105 -4.74 16.01 20.83
N LYS A 106 -4.32 17.19 20.33
CA LYS A 106 -3.23 17.39 19.33
C LYS A 106 -2.02 16.47 19.52
N TYR A 107 -1.78 15.52 18.61
CA TYR A 107 -0.50 14.78 18.39
C TYR A 107 0.41 14.66 19.63
N GLY A 108 -0.20 14.31 20.77
CA GLY A 108 0.38 14.59 22.08
C GLY A 108 1.24 13.43 22.51
N ASP A 109 2.49 13.74 22.85
CA ASP A 109 3.49 12.90 23.51
C ASP A 109 3.21 11.38 23.46
N SER A 110 3.96 10.66 22.63
CA SER A 110 3.81 9.20 22.52
C SER A 110 4.08 8.50 23.87
N ILE A 111 4.80 9.14 24.80
CA ILE A 111 5.00 8.69 26.18
C ILE A 111 3.74 8.89 27.03
N GLU A 112 3.00 10.00 26.88
CA GLU A 112 1.69 10.18 27.53
C GLU A 112 0.68 9.14 27.03
N SER A 113 0.67 8.91 25.71
CA SER A 113 -0.15 7.85 25.09
C SER A 113 0.22 6.46 25.62
N ALA A 114 1.52 6.16 25.82
CA ALA A 114 1.99 4.92 26.45
C ALA A 114 1.52 4.77 27.90
N LYS A 115 1.67 5.82 28.72
CA LYS A 115 1.20 5.84 30.12
C LYS A 115 -0.32 5.62 30.22
N ARG A 116 -1.10 6.24 29.34
CA ARG A 116 -2.55 6.03 29.26
C ARG A 116 -2.91 4.63 28.78
N TRP A 117 -2.20 4.10 27.80
CA TRP A 117 -2.38 2.73 27.29
C TRP A 117 -2.20 1.70 28.41
N VAL A 118 -1.07 1.78 29.14
CA VAL A 118 -0.76 0.93 30.30
C VAL A 118 -1.86 1.03 31.36
N LYS A 119 -2.19 2.25 31.80
CA LYS A 119 -3.04 2.47 32.97
C LYS A 119 -4.54 2.24 32.73
N VAL A 120 -5.04 2.48 31.52
CA VAL A 120 -6.48 2.58 31.26
C VAL A 120 -6.97 1.60 30.18
N LEU A 121 -6.29 1.54 29.03
CA LEU A 121 -6.85 0.90 27.83
C LEU A 121 -6.48 -0.58 27.71
N SER A 122 -5.21 -0.93 27.92
CA SER A 122 -4.68 -2.28 27.67
C SER A 122 -5.36 -3.44 28.42
N PRO A 123 -5.96 -3.27 29.64
CA PRO A 123 -6.71 -4.36 30.28
C PRO A 123 -8.07 -4.63 29.63
N GLN A 124 -8.61 -3.67 28.88
CA GLN A 124 -9.94 -3.72 28.26
C GLN A 124 -9.90 -4.24 26.81
N VAL A 125 -8.72 -4.29 26.20
CA VAL A 125 -8.56 -4.67 24.78
C VAL A 125 -8.05 -6.10 24.66
N THR A 126 -8.76 -6.94 23.92
CA THR A 126 -8.31 -8.29 23.56
C THR A 126 -7.56 -8.27 22.22
N PRO A 127 -6.32 -8.75 22.14
CA PRO A 127 -5.57 -8.77 20.90
C PRO A 127 -6.10 -9.83 19.91
N VAL A 128 -6.11 -9.45 18.64
CA VAL A 128 -6.50 -10.26 17.49
C VAL A 128 -5.40 -10.18 16.43
N MET A 129 -5.26 -11.24 15.63
CA MET A 129 -4.25 -11.32 14.57
C MET A 129 -4.67 -10.53 13.32
N VAL A 130 -4.80 -9.22 13.49
CA VAL A 130 -4.97 -8.22 12.43
C VAL A 130 -3.68 -7.41 12.35
N HIS A 131 -3.22 -7.19 11.13
CA HIS A 131 -2.09 -6.36 10.79
C HIS A 131 -2.58 -4.98 10.34
N SER A 132 -2.24 -3.95 11.11
CA SER A 132 -2.47 -2.54 10.77
C SER A 132 -1.50 -2.14 9.67
N HIS A 133 -1.95 -2.30 8.43
CA HIS A 133 -1.21 -1.90 7.24
C HIS A 133 -1.06 -0.38 7.22
N ASN A 134 0.11 0.11 6.83
CA ASN A 134 0.52 1.52 6.88
C ASN A 134 0.18 2.19 8.22
N ASP A 135 0.53 1.57 9.35
CA ASP A 135 0.12 2.03 10.70
C ASP A 135 0.56 3.46 11.04
N TYR A 136 1.64 3.92 10.41
CA TYR A 136 2.10 5.30 10.55
C TYR A 136 1.14 6.34 9.96
N LEU A 137 0.19 5.95 9.09
CA LEU A 137 -0.87 6.83 8.56
C LEU A 137 -2.08 6.97 9.52
N ARG A 138 -2.09 6.25 10.64
CA ARG A 138 -3.17 6.34 11.64
C ARG A 138 -3.14 7.70 12.37
N PRO A 139 -4.28 8.17 12.92
CA PRO A 139 -4.32 9.42 13.71
C PRO A 139 -3.35 9.42 14.90
N ARG A 140 -3.18 8.25 15.54
CA ARG A 140 -2.09 7.96 16.49
C ARG A 140 -1.41 6.65 16.07
N PRO A 141 -0.23 6.69 15.41
CA PRO A 141 0.57 5.49 15.14
C PRO A 141 0.81 4.67 16.41
N LEU A 142 0.97 3.36 16.25
CA LEU A 142 0.94 2.32 17.29
C LEU A 142 -0.41 2.25 18.03
N PHE A 143 -0.81 3.33 18.70
CA PHE A 143 -1.95 3.33 19.63
C PHE A 143 -3.30 3.10 18.96
N SER A 144 -3.51 3.56 17.72
CA SER A 144 -4.76 3.31 16.99
C SER A 144 -4.93 1.82 16.66
N ALA A 145 -3.83 1.12 16.38
CA ALA A 145 -3.83 -0.32 16.16
C ALA A 145 -4.01 -1.09 17.48
N LEU A 146 -3.21 -0.76 18.50
CA LEU A 146 -3.30 -1.39 19.81
C LEU A 146 -4.71 -1.28 20.41
N SER A 147 -5.39 -0.14 20.25
CA SER A 147 -6.71 0.09 20.88
C SER A 147 -7.90 -0.63 20.26
N VAL A 148 -7.78 -1.19 19.04
CA VAL A 148 -8.70 -2.23 18.53
C VAL A 148 -8.14 -3.65 18.66
N GLY A 149 -6.96 -3.80 19.25
CA GLY A 149 -6.34 -5.10 19.48
C GLY A 149 -5.56 -5.65 18.29
N CYS A 150 -5.15 -4.85 17.31
CA CYS A 150 -4.25 -5.34 16.25
C CYS A 150 -2.93 -5.83 16.87
N ALA A 151 -2.66 -7.13 16.76
CA ALA A 151 -1.41 -7.75 17.22
C ALA A 151 -0.24 -7.61 16.23
N SER A 152 -0.40 -6.80 15.17
CA SER A 152 0.70 -6.44 14.26
C SER A 152 0.53 -5.03 13.68
N VAL A 153 1.65 -4.34 13.49
CA VAL A 153 1.77 -2.98 12.94
C VAL A 153 2.93 -2.90 11.95
N GLU A 154 2.98 -1.84 11.14
CA GLU A 154 3.93 -1.65 10.04
C GLU A 154 4.56 -0.25 10.02
N ALA A 155 5.87 -0.19 9.83
CA ALA A 155 6.64 1.04 9.67
C ALA A 155 7.40 1.03 8.34
N ASP A 156 7.01 1.92 7.42
CA ASP A 156 7.73 2.17 6.16
C ASP A 156 8.93 3.08 6.43
N VAL A 157 10.15 2.54 6.50
CA VAL A 157 11.36 3.26 6.93
C VAL A 157 12.25 3.70 5.76
N TRP A 158 12.84 4.88 5.94
CA TRP A 158 13.86 5.48 5.09
C TRP A 158 15.00 6.00 5.95
N LEU A 159 16.24 5.86 5.49
CA LEU A 159 17.40 6.45 6.15
C LEU A 159 17.39 7.97 5.97
N SER A 160 17.57 8.69 7.08
CA SER A 160 17.70 10.14 7.08
C SER A 160 19.00 10.61 6.39
N LYS A 161 19.04 11.89 5.99
CA LYS A 161 20.20 12.46 5.28
C LYS A 161 21.49 12.55 6.12
N ASN A 162 21.40 12.53 7.46
CA ASN A 162 22.56 12.41 8.36
C ASN A 162 23.01 10.95 8.56
N GLY A 163 22.20 9.96 8.17
CA GLY A 163 22.53 8.54 8.32
C GLY A 163 22.34 7.96 9.73
N GLU A 164 21.64 8.67 10.63
CA GLU A 164 21.50 8.31 12.05
C GLU A 164 20.06 7.95 12.44
N ASP A 165 19.08 8.53 11.74
CA ASP A 165 17.65 8.42 12.01
C ASP A 165 16.92 7.62 10.93
N LEU A 166 15.77 7.07 11.30
CA LEU A 166 14.91 6.33 10.39
C LEU A 166 13.59 7.08 10.29
N LEU A 167 13.37 7.78 9.18
CA LEU A 167 12.14 8.53 8.91
C LEU A 167 11.04 7.58 8.44
N VAL A 168 9.78 7.84 8.82
CA VAL A 168 8.66 6.93 8.54
C VAL A 168 7.62 7.53 7.60
N GLY A 169 7.37 6.85 6.48
CA GLY A 169 6.32 7.21 5.52
C GLY A 169 6.37 6.39 4.22
N HIS A 170 5.24 6.27 3.52
CA HIS A 170 5.16 5.44 2.30
C HIS A 170 6.06 5.90 1.15
N HIS A 171 6.28 7.21 1.06
CA HIS A 171 7.03 7.85 0.00
C HIS A 171 7.97 8.90 0.59
N TRP A 172 9.12 9.10 -0.07
CA TRP A 172 10.15 10.04 0.36
C TRP A 172 9.67 11.50 0.51
N TRP A 173 8.61 11.91 -0.20
CA TRP A 173 8.01 13.24 -0.10
C TRP A 173 7.02 13.41 1.07
N ASN A 174 6.69 12.33 1.79
CA ASN A 174 5.83 12.37 2.99
C ASN A 174 6.62 12.37 4.31
N LEU A 175 7.95 12.33 4.24
CA LEU A 175 8.83 12.26 5.41
C LEU A 175 8.95 13.62 6.11
N THR A 176 8.88 13.63 7.44
CA THR A 176 9.19 14.80 8.28
C THR A 176 10.17 14.42 9.39
N PRO A 177 11.03 15.34 9.88
CA PRO A 177 12.06 15.02 10.87
C PRO A 177 11.51 14.47 12.20
N GLU A 178 10.29 14.83 12.56
CA GLU A 178 9.65 14.48 13.84
C GLU A 178 9.09 13.04 13.84
N ARG A 179 8.89 12.47 12.64
CA ARG A 179 8.21 11.18 12.42
C ARG A 179 9.24 10.09 12.15
N THR A 180 9.88 9.61 13.22
CA THR A 180 10.92 8.59 13.14
C THR A 180 10.42 7.24 13.64
N LEU A 181 11.14 6.16 13.31
CA LEU A 181 10.88 4.82 13.86
C LEU A 181 10.94 4.88 15.40
N ASN A 182 11.84 5.69 15.95
CA ASN A 182 11.97 5.87 17.39
C ASN A 182 10.74 6.55 18.00
N SER A 183 10.36 7.74 17.52
CA SER A 183 9.27 8.54 18.11
C SER A 183 7.89 7.91 17.96
N LEU A 184 7.66 7.18 16.86
CA LEU A 184 6.38 6.54 16.57
C LEU A 184 6.23 5.11 17.14
N TYR A 185 7.34 4.36 17.31
CA TYR A 185 7.29 2.95 17.69
C TYR A 185 8.24 2.57 18.83
N ILE A 186 9.56 2.75 18.68
CA ILE A 186 10.52 2.18 19.64
C ILE A 186 10.36 2.77 21.04
N GLU A 187 10.30 4.09 21.15
CA GLU A 187 10.20 4.80 22.42
C GLU A 187 8.88 4.53 23.16
N PRO A 188 7.69 4.64 22.53
CA PRO A 188 6.44 4.27 23.19
C PRO A 188 6.35 2.77 23.49
N LEU A 189 6.93 1.87 22.69
CA LEU A 189 6.98 0.45 23.01
C LEU A 189 7.84 0.17 24.25
N LEU A 190 9.00 0.84 24.39
CA LEU A 190 9.83 0.74 25.58
C LEU A 190 9.08 1.18 26.84
N GLU A 191 8.43 2.35 26.83
CA GLU A 191 7.65 2.85 27.97
C GLU A 191 6.53 1.89 28.39
N ILE A 192 5.81 1.30 27.43
CA ILE A 192 4.76 0.29 27.68
C ILE A 192 5.36 -0.95 28.34
N LEU A 193 6.42 -1.51 27.74
CA LEU A 193 7.02 -2.77 28.18
C LEU A 193 7.73 -2.62 29.52
N ASP A 194 8.44 -1.52 29.76
CA ASP A 194 9.06 -1.19 31.04
C ASP A 194 8.02 -1.02 32.15
N SER A 195 6.86 -0.43 31.85
CA SER A 195 5.79 -0.27 32.83
C SER A 195 5.21 -1.61 33.29
N PHE A 196 4.97 -2.54 32.35
CA PHE A 196 4.45 -3.87 32.69
C PHE A 196 5.51 -4.79 33.33
N ASN A 197 6.78 -4.67 32.93
CA ASN A 197 7.88 -5.53 33.40
C ASN A 197 8.70 -4.92 34.55
N SER A 198 8.22 -3.82 35.15
CA SER A 198 8.85 -3.18 36.31
C SER A 198 8.79 -4.05 37.57
N PRO A 199 9.80 -4.03 38.47
CA PRO A 199 9.84 -4.84 39.70
C PRO A 199 8.70 -4.63 40.72
N ARG A 200 7.84 -3.63 40.51
CA ARG A 200 6.62 -3.39 41.32
C ARG A 200 5.38 -4.08 40.74
N SER A 201 5.45 -4.49 39.48
CA SER A 201 4.40 -5.16 38.72
C SER A 201 4.64 -6.68 38.63
N SER A 202 5.86 -7.15 38.90
CA SER A 202 6.33 -8.53 38.69
C SER A 202 5.92 -9.53 39.78
N GLY A 203 4.66 -9.49 40.21
CA GLY A 203 4.08 -10.59 40.99
C GLY A 203 4.03 -11.88 40.17
N GLU A 204 4.52 -12.98 40.75
CA GLU A 204 4.51 -14.39 40.27
C GLU A 204 5.14 -14.71 38.89
N LEU A 205 5.23 -13.77 37.95
CA LEU A 205 5.72 -14.00 36.58
C LEU A 205 7.25 -14.14 36.47
N GLU A 206 8.02 -13.58 37.42
CA GLU A 206 9.50 -13.67 37.43
C GLU A 206 10.00 -15.13 37.48
N GLY A 207 9.23 -16.05 38.06
CA GLY A 207 9.61 -17.46 38.21
C GLY A 207 9.73 -18.26 36.90
N GLN A 208 9.30 -17.72 35.77
CA GLN A 208 9.34 -18.41 34.46
C GLN A 208 10.18 -17.67 33.40
N GLY A 209 10.81 -16.53 33.75
CA GLY A 209 11.60 -15.72 32.80
C GLY A 209 10.79 -15.09 31.67
N HIS A 210 9.45 -15.12 31.73
CA HIS A 210 8.58 -14.58 30.69
C HIS A 210 8.33 -13.08 30.90
N ARG A 211 8.48 -12.29 29.83
CA ARG A 211 8.21 -10.85 29.83
C ARG A 211 6.79 -10.59 29.34
N ALA A 212 6.06 -9.70 30.00
CA ALA A 212 4.74 -9.26 29.57
C ALA A 212 4.83 -8.40 28.30
N GLY A 213 3.99 -8.71 27.32
CA GLY A 213 3.75 -7.97 26.09
C GLY A 213 2.87 -6.73 26.29
N VAL A 214 2.54 -6.08 25.17
CA VAL A 214 1.85 -4.77 25.17
C VAL A 214 0.37 -4.82 25.58
N PHE A 215 -0.23 -6.00 25.75
CA PHE A 215 -1.64 -6.19 26.12
C PHE A 215 -1.76 -6.75 27.53
N ALA A 216 -2.14 -5.92 28.52
CA ALA A 216 -2.31 -6.36 29.90
C ALA A 216 -3.38 -7.47 30.06
N SER A 217 -4.38 -7.52 29.17
CA SER A 217 -5.38 -8.59 29.12
C SER A 217 -4.80 -9.96 28.70
N HIS A 218 -3.69 -9.96 27.96
CA HIS A 218 -3.07 -11.14 27.34
C HIS A 218 -1.53 -10.97 27.35
N PRO A 219 -0.88 -11.02 28.53
CA PRO A 219 0.53 -10.64 28.68
C PRO A 219 1.49 -11.51 27.86
N ASN A 220 1.13 -12.75 27.52
CA ASN A 220 1.99 -13.64 26.72
C ASN A 220 1.84 -13.40 25.21
N LYS A 221 1.10 -12.35 24.78
CA LYS A 221 0.87 -12.05 23.36
C LYS A 221 1.97 -11.13 22.81
N THR A 222 2.81 -11.68 21.94
CA THR A 222 3.76 -10.88 21.14
C THR A 222 3.03 -9.90 20.21
N LEU A 223 3.56 -8.68 20.10
CA LEU A 223 3.25 -7.74 19.02
C LEU A 223 4.21 -7.98 17.86
N ILE A 224 3.72 -7.99 16.62
CA ILE A 224 4.57 -8.15 15.43
C ILE A 224 4.79 -6.80 14.74
N LEU A 225 6.00 -6.24 14.84
CA LEU A 225 6.41 -5.01 14.16
C LEU A 225 7.06 -5.35 12.81
N PHE A 226 6.36 -5.04 11.73
CA PHE A 226 6.93 -5.06 10.39
C PHE A 226 7.72 -3.77 10.15
N ILE A 227 8.94 -3.91 9.64
CA ILE A 227 9.81 -2.80 9.22
C ILE A 227 10.04 -2.97 7.72
N ASP A 228 9.36 -2.17 6.92
CA ASP A 228 9.48 -2.17 5.46
C ASP A 228 10.55 -1.16 5.03
N VAL A 229 11.69 -1.66 4.56
CA VAL A 229 12.81 -0.83 4.12
C VAL A 229 12.56 -0.35 2.69
N LYS A 230 12.31 0.94 2.51
CA LYS A 230 11.96 1.53 1.21
C LYS A 230 13.15 1.96 0.35
N ASP A 231 14.34 2.03 0.93
CA ASP A 231 15.57 2.50 0.31
C ASP A 231 16.73 1.50 0.41
N ASP A 232 17.97 1.98 0.45
CA ASP A 232 19.16 1.15 0.38
C ASP A 232 19.38 0.33 1.66
N SER A 233 18.99 -0.94 1.60
CA SER A 233 19.01 -1.84 2.75
C SER A 233 20.40 -2.09 3.33
N GLU A 234 21.49 -1.95 2.55
CA GLU A 234 22.86 -2.04 3.09
C GLU A 234 23.14 -0.93 4.12
N LYS A 235 22.55 0.25 3.93
CA LYS A 235 22.73 1.43 4.78
C LYS A 235 21.67 1.51 5.86
N THR A 236 20.42 1.23 5.50
CA THR A 236 19.25 1.40 6.39
C THR A 236 19.15 0.30 7.44
N TRP A 237 19.42 -0.97 7.09
CA TRP A 237 19.25 -2.10 8.03
C TRP A 237 20.19 -2.05 9.24
N PRO A 238 21.49 -1.72 9.13
CA PRO A 238 22.34 -1.54 10.30
C PRO A 238 21.84 -0.47 11.29
N VAL A 239 21.18 0.59 10.77
CA VAL A 239 20.57 1.63 11.60
C VAL A 239 19.29 1.11 12.26
N VAL A 240 18.48 0.29 11.58
CA VAL A 240 17.35 -0.43 12.20
C VAL A 240 17.82 -1.28 13.38
N LEU A 241 18.87 -2.10 13.18
CA LEU A 241 19.42 -2.96 14.25
C LEU A 241 19.92 -2.15 15.46
N LYS A 242 20.50 -0.96 15.22
CA LYS A 242 20.91 -0.01 16.26
C LYS A 242 19.72 0.59 17.01
N HIS A 243 18.64 0.98 16.32
CA HIS A 243 17.43 1.52 16.97
C HIS A 243 16.69 0.44 17.78
N LEU A 244 16.82 -0.84 17.45
CA LEU A 244 16.27 -1.97 18.23
C LEU A 244 17.09 -2.34 19.48
N GLU A 245 18.31 -1.81 19.63
CA GLU A 245 19.23 -2.19 20.71
C GLU A 245 18.66 -2.01 22.14
N PRO A 246 17.92 -0.93 22.48
CA PRO A 246 17.35 -0.79 23.82
C PRO A 246 16.30 -1.85 24.16
N LEU A 247 15.54 -2.35 23.16
CA LEU A 247 14.58 -3.45 23.32
C LEU A 247 15.31 -4.79 23.49
N ARG A 248 16.39 -4.99 22.72
CA ARG A 248 17.28 -6.16 22.78
C ARG A 248 17.92 -6.30 24.16
N GLN A 249 18.54 -5.25 24.68
CA GLN A 249 19.24 -5.24 25.97
C GLN A 249 18.31 -5.57 27.16
N LYS A 250 17.01 -5.32 27.03
CA LYS A 250 16.00 -5.64 28.06
C LYS A 250 15.38 -7.04 27.92
N GLY A 251 15.69 -7.75 26.84
CA GLY A 251 15.12 -9.07 26.53
C GLY A 251 13.65 -8.98 26.11
N TYR A 252 13.25 -7.90 25.41
CA TYR A 252 11.87 -7.72 24.93
C TYR A 252 11.65 -8.24 23.50
N LEU A 253 12.72 -8.51 22.75
CA LEU A 253 12.62 -9.09 21.40
C LEU A 253 12.40 -10.61 21.47
N SER A 254 11.62 -11.13 20.53
CA SER A 254 11.61 -12.55 20.19
C SER A 254 12.92 -12.89 19.48
N TYR A 255 13.47 -14.06 19.74
CA TYR A 255 14.76 -14.45 19.20
C TYR A 255 14.84 -15.93 18.88
N HIS A 256 15.70 -16.28 17.93
CA HIS A 256 16.14 -17.65 17.72
C HIS A 256 17.50 -17.84 18.41
N GLN A 257 17.67 -18.94 19.14
CA GLN A 257 18.95 -19.34 19.72
C GLN A 257 19.20 -20.84 19.55
N ASN A 258 20.30 -21.19 18.89
CA ASN A 258 20.76 -22.57 18.77
C ASN A 258 22.03 -22.77 19.62
N THR A 259 21.88 -23.52 20.72
CA THR A 259 22.97 -23.87 21.64
C THR A 259 23.59 -25.24 21.36
N GLY A 260 23.16 -25.93 20.30
CA GLY A 260 23.50 -27.32 20.00
C GLY A 260 22.89 -28.35 20.98
N SER A 261 22.18 -27.91 22.01
CA SER A 261 21.54 -28.77 23.02
C SER A 261 20.01 -28.75 22.99
N THR A 262 19.41 -27.73 22.37
CA THR A 262 17.97 -27.64 22.09
C THR A 262 17.61 -28.37 20.79
N PRO A 263 16.51 -29.13 20.74
CA PRO A 263 15.89 -29.55 19.47
C PRO A 263 15.56 -28.34 18.60
N ALA A 264 15.58 -28.49 17.27
CA ALA A 264 15.27 -27.40 16.33
C ALA A 264 13.90 -26.75 16.61
N ASP A 265 12.89 -27.55 16.96
CA ASP A 265 11.54 -27.08 17.31
C ASP A 265 11.49 -26.19 18.58
N GLN A 266 12.58 -26.08 19.35
CA GLN A 266 12.67 -25.35 20.61
C GLN A 266 13.67 -24.18 20.56
N SER A 267 14.26 -23.87 19.41
CA SER A 267 15.24 -22.78 19.29
C SER A 267 14.60 -21.38 19.16
N PHE A 268 13.31 -21.28 18.84
CA PHE A 268 12.59 -19.99 18.83
C PHE A 268 11.99 -19.66 20.20
N HIS A 269 12.36 -18.50 20.74
CA HIS A 269 11.88 -17.95 22.00
C HIS A 269 11.01 -16.71 21.72
N SER A 270 9.72 -16.81 22.04
CA SER A 270 8.78 -15.68 21.89
C SER A 270 8.99 -14.64 23.00
N GLY A 271 9.32 -13.42 22.60
CA GLY A 271 9.33 -12.24 23.48
C GLY A 271 8.06 -11.37 23.31
N PRO A 272 7.96 -10.28 24.07
CA PRO A 272 6.94 -9.22 23.93
C PRO A 272 6.77 -8.65 22.52
N LEU A 273 7.85 -8.57 21.74
CA LEU A 273 7.89 -7.98 20.41
C LEU A 273 8.62 -8.91 19.44
N THR A 274 8.00 -9.26 18.31
CA THR A 274 8.67 -9.92 17.18
C THR A 274 8.89 -8.89 16.07
N VAL A 275 10.14 -8.73 15.61
CA VAL A 275 10.48 -7.79 14.53
C VAL A 275 10.65 -8.55 13.23
N VAL A 276 10.01 -8.05 12.17
CA VAL A 276 10.03 -8.65 10.83
C VAL A 276 10.45 -7.63 9.79
N GLY A 277 11.58 -7.86 9.13
CA GLY A 277 12.06 -7.08 7.99
C GLY A 277 11.32 -7.44 6.70
N THR A 278 10.83 -6.43 5.98
CA THR A 278 10.21 -6.58 4.66
C THR A 278 10.62 -5.44 3.72
N GLY A 279 10.11 -5.41 2.49
CA GLY A 279 10.55 -4.47 1.46
C GLY A 279 11.95 -4.81 0.93
N GLY A 280 12.84 -3.83 0.88
CA GLY A 280 14.20 -3.96 0.32
C GLY A 280 15.05 -5.04 0.99
N ILE A 281 14.97 -5.19 2.32
CA ILE A 281 15.81 -6.14 3.07
C ILE A 281 15.49 -7.60 2.74
N GLY A 282 14.27 -7.92 2.31
CA GLY A 282 13.91 -9.28 1.85
C GLY A 282 14.73 -9.75 0.64
N LYS A 283 15.32 -8.83 -0.14
CA LYS A 283 16.23 -9.12 -1.25
C LYS A 283 17.70 -9.19 -0.82
N ARG A 284 18.01 -8.83 0.43
CA ARG A 284 19.36 -8.66 0.98
C ARG A 284 19.52 -9.44 2.29
N ARG A 285 19.20 -10.74 2.22
CA ARG A 285 19.40 -11.74 3.30
C ARG A 285 20.83 -11.68 3.85
N ASP A 286 21.82 -11.46 2.99
CA ASP A 286 23.23 -11.26 3.34
C ASP A 286 23.45 -10.09 4.33
N VAL A 287 22.70 -9.00 4.19
CA VAL A 287 22.75 -7.84 5.10
C VAL A 287 22.07 -8.15 6.44
N ASN A 288 21.03 -8.98 6.45
CA ASN A 288 20.38 -9.43 7.67
C ASN A 288 21.24 -10.43 8.48
N ILE A 289 21.93 -11.34 7.77
CA ILE A 289 22.88 -12.28 8.36
C ILE A 289 24.14 -11.56 8.87
N GLY A 290 24.61 -10.56 8.11
CA GLY A 290 25.84 -9.83 8.40
C GLY A 290 27.10 -10.64 8.05
N SER A 291 28.24 -10.22 8.61
CA SER A 291 29.56 -10.77 8.25
C SER A 291 29.90 -12.11 8.90
N ASP A 292 29.11 -12.60 9.85
CA ASP A 292 29.37 -13.83 10.61
C ASP A 292 28.13 -14.72 10.67
N LEU A 293 28.01 -15.60 9.67
CA LEU A 293 26.95 -16.59 9.54
C LEU A 293 26.91 -17.57 10.72
N GLN A 294 28.04 -17.90 11.35
CA GLN A 294 28.06 -18.84 12.48
C GLN A 294 27.44 -18.20 13.72
N LYS A 295 27.81 -16.94 14.00
CA LYS A 295 27.21 -16.15 15.06
C LYS A 295 25.70 -15.93 14.83
N TRP A 296 25.30 -15.59 13.60
CA TRP A 296 23.88 -15.41 13.27
C TRP A 296 23.07 -16.70 13.41
N ARG A 297 23.61 -17.86 13.00
CA ARG A 297 22.97 -19.18 13.21
C ARG A 297 22.86 -19.54 14.70
N GLN A 298 23.81 -19.11 15.53
CA GLN A 298 23.74 -19.29 16.98
C GLN A 298 22.69 -18.38 17.64
N TYR A 299 22.56 -17.12 17.21
CA TYR A 299 21.60 -16.16 17.75
C TYR A 299 21.22 -15.06 16.76
N HIS A 300 19.91 -14.80 16.62
CA HIS A 300 19.37 -13.59 15.99
C HIS A 300 17.98 -13.25 16.56
N ASP A 301 17.63 -11.95 16.56
CA ASP A 301 16.37 -11.42 17.12
C ASP A 301 15.57 -10.53 16.16
N VAL A 302 15.90 -10.63 14.87
CA VAL A 302 15.14 -10.07 13.76
C VAL A 302 14.93 -11.16 12.71
N PHE A 303 13.72 -11.20 12.16
CA PHE A 303 13.30 -12.19 11.17
C PHE A 303 12.92 -11.49 9.87
N LEU A 304 12.76 -12.24 8.78
CA LEU A 304 12.28 -11.74 7.50
C LEU A 304 10.87 -12.23 7.16
N ASP A 305 10.25 -11.57 6.19
CA ASP A 305 8.96 -11.94 5.58
C ASP A 305 9.20 -12.76 4.30
N ALA A 306 8.82 -14.04 4.30
CA ALA A 306 8.97 -14.94 3.15
C ALA A 306 7.90 -14.69 2.07
N SER A 307 8.14 -15.09 0.82
CA SER A 307 7.11 -14.99 -0.24
C SER A 307 6.14 -16.17 -0.17
N LEU A 308 4.91 -15.94 0.29
CA LEU A 308 3.88 -16.99 0.52
C LEU A 308 3.52 -17.80 -0.74
N ASP A 309 3.70 -17.24 -1.93
CA ASP A 309 3.50 -17.91 -3.21
C ASP A 309 4.67 -18.80 -3.67
N LEU A 310 5.84 -18.68 -3.03
CA LEU A 310 7.07 -19.39 -3.42
C LEU A 310 7.48 -20.51 -2.44
N LEU A 311 6.79 -20.65 -1.29
CA LEU A 311 7.11 -21.65 -0.26
C LEU A 311 7.14 -23.11 -0.76
N SER A 312 6.51 -23.40 -1.91
CA SER A 312 6.45 -24.76 -2.49
C SER A 312 7.72 -25.21 -3.22
N HIS A 313 8.75 -24.37 -3.29
CA HIS A 313 10.05 -24.71 -3.87
C HIS A 313 11.10 -24.82 -2.75
N PRO A 314 11.96 -25.87 -2.75
CA PRO A 314 13.09 -25.91 -1.84
C PRO A 314 13.94 -24.65 -2.00
N GLY A 315 14.16 -23.90 -0.92
CA GLY A 315 14.92 -22.64 -0.96
C GLY A 315 14.13 -21.37 -1.29
N PHE A 316 12.79 -21.38 -1.19
CA PHE A 316 11.88 -20.19 -1.06
C PHE A 316 11.98 -19.03 -2.08
N CYS A 317 12.72 -19.17 -3.18
CA CYS A 317 12.96 -18.09 -4.13
C CYS A 317 12.29 -18.29 -5.51
N GLU A 318 12.26 -17.21 -6.29
CA GLU A 318 11.51 -17.10 -7.53
C GLU A 318 12.19 -17.85 -8.69
N ARG A 319 11.40 -18.28 -9.68
CA ARG A 319 11.78 -19.32 -10.67
C ARG A 319 12.95 -19.00 -11.61
N ASN A 320 13.59 -17.84 -11.49
CA ASN A 320 14.64 -17.33 -12.38
C ASN A 320 15.88 -16.73 -11.68
N ASP A 321 15.90 -16.58 -10.35
CA ASP A 321 17.08 -16.02 -9.67
C ASP A 321 18.06 -17.13 -9.28
N THR A 322 19.27 -17.09 -9.86
CA THR A 322 20.37 -18.04 -9.64
C THR A 322 21.00 -17.96 -8.23
N LEU A 323 20.30 -17.38 -7.26
CA LEU A 323 20.78 -17.10 -5.90
C LEU A 323 19.96 -17.83 -4.80
N CYS A 324 19.38 -18.98 -5.13
CA CYS A 324 18.71 -19.87 -4.17
C CYS A 324 19.73 -20.60 -3.28
N HIS A 325 20.48 -19.88 -2.44
CA HIS A 325 21.22 -20.49 -1.33
C HIS A 325 20.24 -21.14 -0.35
N GLU A 326 20.70 -22.22 0.30
CA GLU A 326 19.95 -22.95 1.33
C GLU A 326 19.25 -21.96 2.28
N VAL A 327 17.96 -22.16 2.46
CA VAL A 327 17.17 -21.31 3.34
C VAL A 327 17.19 -21.94 4.73
N GLU A 328 17.72 -21.16 5.67
CA GLU A 328 17.69 -21.48 7.09
C GLU A 328 16.24 -21.38 7.57
N GLU A 329 15.70 -22.47 8.13
CA GLU A 329 14.28 -22.58 8.51
C GLU A 329 13.83 -21.54 9.55
N ASN A 330 14.79 -20.93 10.26
CA ASN A 330 14.61 -19.96 11.33
C ASN A 330 14.69 -18.48 10.89
N GLU A 331 15.12 -18.18 9.66
CA GLU A 331 15.31 -16.79 9.20
C GLU A 331 13.98 -16.02 9.06
N PHE A 332 12.88 -16.74 8.84
CA PHE A 332 11.58 -16.19 8.51
C PHE A 332 10.58 -16.42 9.64
N TYR A 333 9.74 -15.41 9.91
CA TYR A 333 8.67 -15.51 10.91
C TYR A 333 7.27 -15.42 10.27
N THR A 334 7.15 -14.65 9.19
CA THR A 334 5.92 -14.52 8.39
C THR A 334 6.15 -14.97 6.96
N ALA A 335 5.05 -15.25 6.26
CA ALA A 335 5.03 -15.43 4.82
C ALA A 335 3.90 -14.59 4.23
N SER A 336 4.26 -13.62 3.38
CA SER A 336 3.33 -12.66 2.78
C SER A 336 3.33 -12.69 1.26
N VAL A 337 2.21 -12.33 0.64
CA VAL A 337 2.12 -12.05 -0.81
C VAL A 337 0.91 -11.17 -1.14
N SER A 338 0.95 -10.44 -2.25
CA SER A 338 -0.25 -9.81 -2.81
C SER A 338 -1.29 -10.87 -3.16
N LEU A 339 -2.54 -10.67 -2.74
CA LEU A 339 -3.65 -11.53 -3.13
C LEU A 339 -3.83 -11.56 -4.65
N PHE A 340 -3.62 -10.43 -5.34
CA PHE A 340 -3.71 -10.36 -6.79
C PHE A 340 -2.55 -11.11 -7.47
N ARG A 341 -1.31 -10.96 -6.99
CA ARG A 341 -0.14 -11.70 -7.50
C ARG A 341 -0.32 -13.21 -7.32
N ALA A 342 -0.76 -13.67 -6.15
CA ALA A 342 -0.87 -15.08 -5.83
C ALA A 342 -2.11 -15.75 -6.43
N ILE A 343 -3.29 -15.13 -6.32
CA ILE A 343 -4.60 -15.75 -6.59
C ILE A 343 -5.29 -15.13 -7.82
N GLY A 344 -4.85 -13.96 -8.28
CA GLY A 344 -5.47 -13.23 -9.39
C GLY A 344 -6.73 -12.46 -8.99
N THR A 345 -7.46 -11.96 -9.98
CA THR A 345 -8.68 -11.19 -9.74
C THR A 345 -9.82 -12.05 -9.20
N VAL A 346 -10.45 -11.61 -8.11
CA VAL A 346 -11.62 -12.27 -7.50
C VAL A 346 -12.90 -11.62 -8.03
N ILE A 347 -13.58 -12.27 -8.99
CA ILE A 347 -14.85 -11.77 -9.60
C ILE A 347 -15.86 -12.91 -9.75
N PRO A 348 -17.07 -12.82 -9.16
CA PRO A 348 -17.38 -12.06 -7.95
C PRO A 348 -16.75 -12.73 -6.69
N TYR A 349 -16.64 -14.05 -6.72
CA TYR A 349 -16.16 -14.87 -5.62
C TYR A 349 -14.88 -15.62 -6.04
N PHE A 350 -14.19 -16.22 -5.08
CA PHE A 350 -13.07 -17.10 -5.40
C PHE A 350 -13.59 -18.34 -6.15
N SER A 351 -13.02 -18.64 -7.32
CA SER A 351 -13.26 -19.90 -8.02
C SER A 351 -12.77 -21.10 -7.18
N LYS A 352 -13.20 -22.32 -7.50
CA LYS A 352 -12.75 -23.54 -6.78
C LYS A 352 -11.22 -23.66 -6.78
N SER A 353 -10.58 -23.44 -7.94
CA SER A 353 -9.12 -23.45 -8.07
C SER A 353 -8.43 -22.33 -7.28
N GLN A 354 -9.05 -21.14 -7.17
CA GLN A 354 -8.53 -20.07 -6.32
C GLN A 354 -8.63 -20.41 -4.82
N GLN A 355 -9.72 -21.07 -4.39
CA GLN A 355 -9.88 -21.55 -3.01
C GLN A 355 -8.88 -22.65 -2.68
N GLU A 356 -8.70 -23.62 -3.58
CA GLU A 356 -7.70 -24.69 -3.46
C GLU A 356 -6.28 -24.11 -3.31
N LYS A 357 -5.86 -23.21 -4.23
CA LYS A 357 -4.54 -22.57 -4.17
C LYS A 357 -4.32 -21.76 -2.88
N LEU A 358 -5.34 -21.06 -2.41
CA LEU A 358 -5.29 -20.26 -1.18
C LEU A 358 -5.18 -21.16 0.06
N ALA A 359 -5.93 -22.26 0.11
CA ALA A 359 -5.82 -23.25 1.17
C ALA A 359 -4.46 -23.95 1.18
N ASP A 360 -3.92 -24.33 0.02
CA ASP A 360 -2.59 -24.97 -0.11
C ASP A 360 -1.47 -24.05 0.40
N GLN A 361 -1.49 -22.76 0.02
CA GLN A 361 -0.50 -21.77 0.46
C GLN A 361 -0.54 -21.55 1.98
N ILE A 362 -1.74 -21.37 2.56
CA ILE A 362 -1.90 -21.19 4.02
C ILE A 362 -1.47 -22.45 4.78
N GLN A 363 -1.88 -23.64 4.32
CA GLN A 363 -1.49 -24.91 4.95
C GLN A 363 0.01 -25.15 4.88
N LEU A 364 0.68 -24.76 3.79
CA LEU A 364 2.12 -24.88 3.64
C LEU A 364 2.87 -23.94 4.59
N ALA A 365 2.48 -22.66 4.66
CA ALA A 365 3.03 -21.73 5.64
C ALA A 365 2.90 -22.27 7.07
N LYS A 366 1.71 -22.79 7.41
CA LYS A 366 1.44 -23.39 8.73
C LYS A 366 2.30 -24.63 9.03
N LYS A 367 2.57 -25.49 8.03
CA LYS A 367 3.49 -26.64 8.16
C LYS A 367 4.93 -26.20 8.44
N LEU A 368 5.32 -25.03 7.92
CA LEU A 368 6.62 -24.41 8.12
C LEU A 368 6.65 -23.46 9.33
N ASN A 369 5.61 -23.45 10.17
CA ASN A 369 5.42 -22.56 11.32
C ASN A 369 5.40 -21.04 10.99
N LEU A 370 5.38 -20.66 9.72
CA LEU A 370 5.34 -19.27 9.26
C LEU A 370 3.94 -18.68 9.40
N LYS A 371 3.84 -17.41 9.83
CA LYS A 371 2.56 -16.70 9.92
C LYS A 371 2.15 -16.15 8.55
N SER A 372 1.12 -16.75 7.97
CA SER A 372 0.58 -16.43 6.65
C SER A 372 -0.16 -15.08 6.60
N ARG A 373 0.11 -14.26 5.58
CA ARG A 373 -0.56 -12.97 5.31
C ARG A 373 -0.80 -12.79 3.81
N TYR A 374 -1.94 -12.20 3.45
CA TYR A 374 -2.13 -11.63 2.10
C TYR A 374 -2.31 -10.11 2.19
N TRP A 375 -1.57 -9.35 1.39
CA TRP A 375 -1.74 -7.91 1.21
C TRP A 375 -2.47 -7.61 -0.12
N GLU A 376 -2.69 -6.33 -0.45
CA GLU A 376 -3.53 -5.92 -1.60
C GLU A 376 -4.98 -6.45 -1.53
N LEU A 377 -5.53 -6.58 -0.32
CA LEU A 377 -6.91 -7.00 -0.12
C LEU A 377 -7.90 -5.92 -0.62
N PRO A 378 -9.06 -6.30 -1.20
CA PRO A 378 -9.97 -5.32 -1.76
C PRO A 378 -10.60 -4.46 -0.66
N GLY A 379 -10.30 -3.17 -0.63
CA GLY A 379 -10.93 -2.21 0.31
C GLY A 379 -12.38 -1.86 -0.04
N TRP A 380 -12.79 -2.01 -1.31
CA TRP A 380 -14.14 -1.68 -1.79
C TRP A 380 -14.60 -2.67 -2.91
N PRO A 381 -15.91 -2.95 -3.04
CA PRO A 381 -16.98 -2.60 -2.10
C PRO A 381 -16.84 -3.34 -0.77
N VAL A 382 -17.39 -2.78 0.30
CA VAL A 382 -17.25 -3.32 1.67
C VAL A 382 -17.74 -4.77 1.77
N SER A 383 -18.78 -5.13 1.04
CA SER A 383 -19.25 -6.53 0.97
C SER A 383 -18.25 -7.48 0.30
N ARG A 384 -17.45 -7.03 -0.68
CA ARG A 384 -16.36 -7.80 -1.30
C ARG A 384 -15.17 -7.93 -0.35
N ARG A 385 -14.80 -6.83 0.33
CA ARG A 385 -13.81 -6.80 1.42
C ARG A 385 -14.14 -7.85 2.49
N ASN A 386 -15.35 -7.75 3.03
CA ASN A 386 -15.86 -8.65 4.07
C ASN A 386 -15.96 -10.10 3.59
N TYR A 387 -16.33 -10.34 2.32
CA TYR A 387 -16.28 -11.69 1.73
C TYR A 387 -14.85 -12.26 1.71
N VAL A 388 -13.86 -11.47 1.28
CA VAL A 388 -12.46 -11.91 1.21
C VAL A 388 -11.89 -12.16 2.60
N TRP A 389 -12.05 -11.25 3.56
CA TRP A 389 -11.62 -11.44 4.95
C TRP A 389 -12.25 -12.69 5.58
N ARG A 390 -13.56 -12.89 5.42
CA ARG A 390 -14.27 -14.08 5.92
C ARG A 390 -13.76 -15.37 5.28
N THR A 391 -13.41 -15.36 3.99
CA THR A 391 -12.87 -16.54 3.31
C THR A 391 -11.45 -16.84 3.82
N LEU A 392 -10.56 -15.84 3.86
CA LEU A 392 -9.20 -15.98 4.38
C LEU A 392 -9.18 -16.52 5.82
N HIS A 393 -10.05 -15.99 6.69
CA HIS A 393 -10.16 -16.46 8.07
C HIS A 393 -10.70 -17.89 8.18
N ARG A 394 -11.64 -18.28 7.30
CA ARG A 394 -12.16 -19.66 7.24
C ARG A 394 -11.09 -20.67 6.77
N GLU A 395 -10.26 -20.30 5.80
CA GLU A 395 -9.13 -21.13 5.36
C GLU A 395 -7.95 -21.13 6.37
N GLY A 396 -8.04 -20.31 7.42
CA GLY A 396 -7.10 -20.34 8.55
C GLY A 396 -5.87 -19.44 8.40
N ILE A 397 -5.97 -18.32 7.68
CA ILE A 397 -4.91 -17.29 7.61
C ILE A 397 -4.48 -16.87 9.02
N ASP A 398 -3.17 -16.65 9.23
CA ASP A 398 -2.66 -16.17 10.52
C ASP A 398 -2.91 -14.68 10.70
N LEU A 399 -2.62 -13.85 9.69
CA LEU A 399 -2.70 -12.39 9.75
C LEU A 399 -3.64 -11.82 8.68
N ILE A 400 -4.70 -11.14 9.13
CA ILE A 400 -5.57 -10.33 8.26
C ILE A 400 -4.93 -8.95 8.06
N ASN A 401 -4.50 -8.64 6.84
CA ASN A 401 -4.02 -7.31 6.46
C ASN A 401 -5.20 -6.33 6.34
N ALA A 402 -5.18 -5.19 7.04
CA ALA A 402 -6.32 -4.27 7.06
C ALA A 402 -5.94 -2.79 7.03
N ASP A 403 -6.52 -2.06 6.05
CA ASP A 403 -6.62 -0.60 6.08
C ASP A 403 -7.74 -0.13 7.02
N ASP A 404 -8.85 -0.86 7.09
CA ASP A 404 -9.92 -0.62 8.07
C ASP A 404 -9.76 -1.63 9.22
N ILE A 405 -8.98 -1.20 10.21
CA ILE A 405 -8.66 -2.00 11.40
C ILE A 405 -9.87 -2.16 12.34
N VAL A 406 -10.87 -1.27 12.31
CA VAL A 406 -12.06 -1.37 13.18
C VAL A 406 -12.97 -2.49 12.69
N SER A 407 -13.31 -2.51 11.40
CA SER A 407 -14.11 -3.61 10.85
C SER A 407 -13.34 -4.93 10.84
N ALA A 408 -12.02 -4.93 10.64
CA ALA A 408 -11.22 -6.15 10.69
C ALA A 408 -11.23 -6.79 12.08
N THR A 409 -11.03 -6.00 13.14
CA THR A 409 -10.89 -6.50 14.52
C THR A 409 -12.22 -6.95 15.13
N THR A 410 -13.33 -6.27 14.82
CA THR A 410 -14.68 -6.65 15.27
C THR A 410 -15.18 -7.97 14.67
N LYS A 411 -14.60 -8.44 13.56
CA LYS A 411 -14.95 -9.67 12.82
C LYS A 411 -16.41 -9.76 12.34
N GLN A 412 -17.17 -8.66 12.36
CA GLN A 412 -18.57 -8.61 11.90
C GLN A 412 -18.69 -8.50 10.36
N TRP A 413 -18.03 -9.42 9.65
CA TRP A 413 -17.87 -9.38 8.20
C TRP A 413 -19.08 -9.94 7.45
N HIS A 414 -20.23 -9.33 7.66
CA HIS A 414 -21.43 -9.58 6.85
C HIS A 414 -21.17 -9.14 5.40
N SER A 415 -21.69 -9.90 4.43
CA SER A 415 -21.49 -9.65 3.01
C SER A 415 -22.75 -9.99 2.23
N ASN A 416 -23.39 -8.95 1.69
CA ASN A 416 -24.51 -9.02 0.75
C ASN A 416 -24.04 -8.82 -0.70
N TYR A 417 -22.79 -9.21 -1.01
CA TYR A 417 -22.11 -8.79 -2.25
C TYR A 417 -22.86 -9.17 -3.54
N ALA A 418 -23.58 -10.29 -3.58
CA ALA A 418 -24.43 -10.65 -4.72
C ALA A 418 -25.58 -9.66 -4.93
N ILE A 419 -26.19 -9.18 -3.85
CA ILE A 419 -27.30 -8.21 -3.89
C ILE A 419 -26.77 -6.84 -4.30
N GLU A 420 -25.68 -6.38 -3.70
CA GLU A 420 -25.03 -5.11 -4.09
C GLU A 420 -24.54 -5.13 -5.54
N GLY A 421 -23.92 -6.23 -5.98
CA GLY A 421 -23.50 -6.41 -7.38
C GLY A 421 -24.68 -6.35 -8.36
N ALA A 422 -25.81 -6.97 -8.01
CA ALA A 422 -27.03 -6.90 -8.80
C ALA A 422 -27.60 -5.47 -8.86
N TRP A 423 -27.60 -4.72 -7.74
CA TRP A 423 -28.01 -3.31 -7.72
C TRP A 423 -27.11 -2.42 -8.57
N VAL A 424 -25.78 -2.57 -8.47
CA VAL A 424 -24.82 -1.80 -9.27
C VAL A 424 -25.00 -2.09 -10.77
N LEU A 425 -25.17 -3.35 -11.16
CA LEU A 425 -25.47 -3.74 -12.55
C LEU A 425 -26.82 -3.15 -13.03
N GLY A 426 -27.85 -3.17 -12.18
CA GLY A 426 -29.15 -2.57 -12.47
C GLY A 426 -29.06 -1.05 -12.70
N ILE A 427 -28.42 -0.32 -11.78
CA ILE A 427 -28.22 1.13 -11.88
C ILE A 427 -27.38 1.48 -13.12
N ALA A 428 -26.28 0.77 -13.37
CA ALA A 428 -25.46 0.96 -14.56
C ALA A 428 -26.26 0.71 -15.85
N SER A 429 -27.05 -0.37 -15.91
CA SER A 429 -27.92 -0.68 -17.05
C SER A 429 -28.96 0.40 -17.31
N CYS A 430 -29.60 0.94 -16.25
CA CYS A 430 -30.52 2.08 -16.35
C CYS A 430 -29.83 3.35 -16.87
N LEU A 431 -28.64 3.68 -16.37
CA LEU A 431 -27.85 4.85 -16.81
C LEU A 431 -27.40 4.72 -18.27
N PHE A 432 -26.88 3.57 -18.68
CA PHE A 432 -26.52 3.29 -20.07
C PHE A 432 -27.73 3.34 -21.01
N SER A 433 -28.88 2.78 -20.59
CA SER A 433 -30.13 2.81 -21.35
C SER A 433 -30.66 4.24 -21.52
N PHE A 434 -30.59 5.06 -20.47
CA PHE A 434 -30.95 6.47 -20.53
C PHE A 434 -30.03 7.24 -21.49
N LEU A 435 -28.71 7.07 -21.37
CA LEU A 435 -27.73 7.71 -22.26
C LEU A 435 -27.97 7.33 -23.73
N PHE A 436 -28.17 6.04 -24.00
CA PHE A 436 -28.48 5.53 -25.34
C PHE A 436 -29.78 6.12 -25.89
N THR A 437 -30.83 6.21 -25.07
CA THR A 437 -32.13 6.79 -25.48
C THR A 437 -31.99 8.27 -25.81
N VAL A 438 -31.26 9.05 -25.01
CA VAL A 438 -30.97 10.47 -25.28
C VAL A 438 -30.17 10.64 -26.58
N MET A 439 -29.13 9.82 -26.80
CA MET A 439 -28.36 9.83 -28.05
C MET A 439 -29.21 9.47 -29.27
N TRP A 440 -30.07 8.45 -29.16
CA TRP A 440 -30.93 7.97 -30.24
C TRP A 440 -32.00 9.00 -30.62
N LEU A 441 -32.70 9.58 -29.63
CA LEU A 441 -33.67 10.64 -29.85
C LEU A 441 -33.02 11.90 -30.44
N GLY A 442 -31.84 12.29 -29.94
CA GLY A 442 -31.05 13.40 -30.49
C GLY A 442 -30.69 13.18 -31.96
N LYS A 443 -30.15 12.01 -32.32
CA LYS A 443 -29.83 11.64 -33.71
C LYS A 443 -31.08 11.66 -34.60
N ARG A 444 -32.21 11.15 -34.12
CA ARG A 444 -33.47 11.10 -34.88
C ARG A 444 -34.07 12.49 -35.13
N MET A 445 -33.97 13.40 -34.15
CA MET A 445 -34.37 14.81 -34.32
C MET A 445 -33.48 15.52 -35.35
N VAL A 446 -32.16 15.36 -35.27
CA VAL A 446 -31.23 15.93 -36.27
C VAL A 446 -31.51 15.40 -37.67
N PHE A 447 -31.75 14.09 -37.83
CA PHE A 447 -32.01 13.50 -39.15
C PHE A 447 -33.31 14.04 -39.77
N ARG A 448 -34.39 14.16 -38.99
CA ARG A 448 -35.67 14.73 -39.45
C ARG A 448 -35.59 16.22 -39.82
N MET A 449 -34.66 16.99 -39.24
CA MET A 449 -34.45 18.41 -39.58
C MET A 449 -33.44 18.65 -40.71
N VAL A 450 -32.83 17.59 -41.25
CA VAL A 450 -31.92 17.64 -42.42
C VAL A 450 -32.57 17.03 -43.67
N THR A 451 -33.71 16.35 -43.50
CA THR A 451 -34.52 15.74 -44.57
C THR A 451 -35.81 16.52 -44.88
N VAL A 452 -35.97 17.68 -44.24
CA VAL A 452 -36.95 18.75 -44.53
C VAL A 452 -36.16 20.02 -44.86
#